data_AF-A0A1M7BTU2-F1
#
_entry.id   AF-A0A1M7BTU2-F1
#
_cell.length_a   1.000
_cell.length_b   1.000
_cell.length_c   1.000
_cell.angle_alpha   90.00
_cell.angle_beta   90.00
_cell.angle_gamma   90.00
#
_symmetry.space_group_name_H-M   'P 1'
#
loop_
_entity.id
_entity.type
_entity.pdbx_description
1 polymer ?
#
loop_
_entity_poly.entity_id
_entity_poly.type
_entity_poly.pdbx_seq_one_letter_code
_entity_poly.pdbx_strand_id
1 'polypeptide(L)'
;MFNYRQPILGRLIRERTNAGLQSARARGRTGGRPKGYMKETISKLIIMRLFYKDTTKSPEENYKPLGLTRATFYRYAKILDNNTDEEIKKMSIKK
;
A
#
# COMPACT_ATOMS: atom_id res chain seq x y z
N MET A 1 -36.66 -30.69 -16.66
CA MET A 1 -36.51 -29.38 -17.33
C MET A 1 -35.89 -28.42 -16.32
N PHE A 2 -34.57 -28.22 -16.36
CA PHE A 2 -33.86 -27.37 -15.39
C PHE A 2 -34.16 -25.90 -15.69
N ASN A 3 -34.92 -25.25 -14.80
CA ASN A 3 -35.24 -23.84 -14.89
C ASN A 3 -33.98 -23.00 -14.65
N TYR A 4 -33.32 -22.57 -15.73
CA TYR A 4 -32.29 -21.53 -15.70
C TYR A 4 -32.96 -20.19 -15.35
N ARG A 5 -33.14 -19.93 -14.05
CA ARG A 5 -33.46 -18.60 -13.54
C ARG A 5 -32.25 -17.72 -13.83
N GLN A 6 -32.33 -16.94 -14.89
CA GLN A 6 -31.30 -15.96 -15.28
C GLN A 6 -30.91 -15.12 -14.05
N PRO A 7 -29.62 -14.93 -13.71
CA PRO A 7 -29.20 -14.19 -12.52
C PRO A 7 -29.32 -12.67 -12.73
N ILE A 8 -30.54 -12.21 -12.99
CA ILE A 8 -30.90 -10.79 -13.20
C ILE A 8 -30.53 -9.91 -11.99
N LEU A 9 -30.64 -10.43 -10.77
CA LEU A 9 -30.38 -9.67 -9.54
C LEU A 9 -28.90 -9.26 -9.41
N GLY A 10 -27.98 -10.17 -9.73
CA GLY A 10 -26.54 -9.91 -9.63
C GLY A 10 -26.03 -8.90 -10.66
N ARG A 11 -26.71 -8.79 -11.81
CA ARG A 11 -26.43 -7.76 -12.82
C ARG A 11 -26.89 -6.39 -12.32
N LEU A 12 -28.12 -6.30 -11.82
CA LEU A 12 -28.72 -5.06 -11.34
C LEU A 12 -27.96 -4.45 -10.14
N ILE A 13 -27.46 -5.27 -9.22
CA ILE A 13 -26.67 -4.79 -8.07
C ILE A 13 -25.33 -4.20 -8.53
N ARG A 14 -24.66 -4.84 -9.50
CA ARG A 14 -23.39 -4.34 -10.06
C ARG A 14 -23.60 -3.01 -10.79
N GLU A 15 -24.64 -2.92 -11.63
CA GLU A 15 -25.00 -1.69 -12.33
C GLU A 15 -25.23 -0.53 -11.37
N ARG A 16 -26.00 -0.73 -10.30
CA ARG A 16 -26.26 0.28 -9.27
C ARG A 16 -24.99 0.69 -8.52
N THR A 17 -24.13 -0.28 -8.19
CA THR A 17 -22.86 -0.01 -7.50
C THR A 17 -21.93 0.83 -8.36
N ASN A 18 -21.83 0.51 -9.65
CA ASN A 18 -21.01 1.24 -10.60
C ASN A 18 -21.52 2.65 -10.83
N ALA A 19 -22.84 2.83 -10.98
CA ALA A 19 -23.46 4.15 -11.11
C ALA A 19 -23.19 5.03 -9.87
N GLY A 20 -23.31 4.46 -8.67
CA GLY A 20 -22.97 5.15 -7.42
C GLY A 20 -21.49 5.53 -7.33
N LEU A 21 -20.59 4.62 -7.73
CA LEU A 21 -19.15 4.88 -7.76
C LEU A 21 -18.78 5.97 -8.77
N GLN A 22 -19.40 5.99 -9.94
CA GLN A 22 -19.21 7.05 -10.94
C GLN A 22 -19.66 8.41 -10.41
N SER A 23 -20.86 8.48 -9.80
CA SER A 23 -21.36 9.71 -9.17
C SER A 23 -20.42 10.21 -8.06
N ALA A 24 -19.91 9.32 -7.22
CA ALA A 24 -18.94 9.65 -6.18
C ALA A 24 -17.62 10.19 -6.74
N ARG A 25 -17.10 9.58 -7.82
CA ARG A 25 -15.88 10.02 -8.52
C ARG A 25 -16.07 11.37 -9.19
N ALA A 26 -17.23 11.63 -9.82
CA ALA A 26 -17.56 12.92 -10.40
C ALA A 26 -17.60 14.05 -9.36
N ARG A 27 -18.01 13.75 -8.11
CA ARG A 27 -17.90 14.66 -6.96
C ARG A 27 -16.48 14.81 -6.40
N GLY A 28 -15.46 14.25 -7.05
CA GLY A 28 -14.06 14.37 -6.65
C GLY A 28 -13.59 13.35 -5.60
N ARG A 29 -14.38 12.31 -5.27
CA ARG A 29 -13.89 11.25 -4.36
C ARG A 29 -12.90 10.34 -5.09
N THR A 30 -11.64 10.42 -4.69
CA THR A 30 -10.60 9.45 -5.05
C THR A 30 -10.67 8.24 -4.11
N GLY A 31 -11.35 7.17 -4.57
CA GLY A 31 -11.36 5.88 -3.86
C GLY A 31 -10.02 5.13 -3.97
N GLY A 32 -9.90 4.02 -3.25
CA GLY A 32 -8.69 3.18 -3.21
C GLY A 32 -7.82 3.48 -1.99
N ARG A 33 -6.65 2.83 -1.92
CA ARG A 33 -5.68 3.07 -0.85
C ARG A 33 -5.11 4.49 -1.00
N PRO A 34 -5.09 5.32 0.06
CA PRO A 34 -4.51 6.65 -0.02
C PRO A 34 -3.06 6.57 -0.50
N LYS A 35 -2.69 7.51 -1.38
CA LYS A 35 -1.34 7.63 -1.91
C LYS A 35 -0.41 8.12 -0.80
N GLY A 36 0.81 7.60 -0.77
CA GLY A 36 1.85 8.00 0.17
C GLY A 36 2.09 7.00 1.29
N TYR A 37 3.20 7.20 1.99
CA TYR A 37 3.56 6.37 3.13
C TYR A 37 2.99 6.98 4.40
N MET A 38 2.39 6.13 5.24
CA MET A 38 1.99 6.52 6.59
C MET A 38 3.24 6.91 7.39
N LYS A 39 3.09 7.78 8.39
CA LYS A 39 4.21 8.17 9.28
C LYS A 39 4.93 6.95 9.86
N GLU A 40 4.17 5.95 10.28
CA GLU A 40 4.71 4.67 10.78
C GLU A 40 5.62 3.96 9.76
N THR A 41 5.26 4.01 8.48
CA THR A 41 6.06 3.39 7.42
C THR A 41 7.38 4.13 7.22
N ILE A 42 7.37 5.45 7.34
CA ILE A 42 8.58 6.28 7.26
C ILE A 42 9.49 6.02 8.44
N SER A 43 8.95 5.93 9.66
CA SER A 43 9.74 5.57 10.84
C SER A 43 10.42 4.20 10.66
N LYS A 44 9.70 3.21 10.13
CA LYS A 44 10.27 1.90 9.80
C LYS A 44 11.37 1.99 8.74
N LEU A 45 11.21 2.81 7.71
CA LEU A 45 12.22 3.03 6.66
C LEU A 45 13.52 3.62 7.23
N ILE A 46 13.42 4.62 8.11
CA ILE A 46 14.59 5.26 8.73
C ILE A 46 15.37 4.24 9.58
N ILE A 47 14.65 3.49 10.42
CA ILE A 47 15.25 2.43 11.25
C ILE A 47 15.88 1.35 10.35
N MET A 48 15.21 0.99 9.26
CA MET A 48 15.73 0.00 8.31
C MET A 48 17.01 0.46 7.62
N ARG A 49 17.18 1.76 7.32
CA ARG A 49 18.42 2.31 6.76
C ARG A 49 19.60 2.11 7.71
N LEU A 50 19.39 2.25 9.02
CA LEU A 50 20.43 2.01 10.03
C LEU A 50 20.89 0.55 9.98
N PHE A 51 19.94 -0.39 9.99
CA PHE A 51 20.24 -1.83 9.92
C PHE A 51 20.82 -2.26 8.56
N TYR A 52 20.44 -1.60 7.46
CA TYR A 52 20.95 -1.95 6.13
C TYR A 52 22.44 -1.64 5.95
N LYS A 53 22.99 -0.67 6.70
CA LYS A 53 24.43 -0.40 6.72
C LYS A 53 25.24 -1.50 7.43
N ASP A 54 24.61 -2.24 8.34
CA ASP A 54 25.25 -3.36 9.02
C ASP A 54 25.24 -4.60 8.11
N THR A 55 26.32 -4.83 7.36
CA THR A 55 26.49 -6.00 6.49
C THR A 55 26.68 -7.33 7.22
N THR A 56 26.72 -7.32 8.56
CA THR A 56 26.99 -8.50 9.39
C THR A 56 25.75 -9.33 9.73
N LYS A 57 24.54 -8.78 9.56
CA LYS A 57 23.29 -9.42 9.98
C LYS A 57 22.60 -10.14 8.83
N SER A 58 21.97 -11.28 9.14
CA SER A 58 21.15 -12.00 8.16
C SER A 58 19.95 -11.15 7.75
N PRO A 59 19.50 -11.19 6.47
CA PRO A 59 18.33 -10.44 6.03
C PRO A 59 17.10 -10.68 6.90
N GLU A 60 16.92 -11.89 7.41
CA GLU A 60 15.82 -12.26 8.31
C GLU A 60 15.82 -11.52 9.64
N GLU A 61 17.00 -11.32 10.21
CA GLU A 61 17.19 -10.65 11.50
C GLU A 61 16.90 -9.15 11.39
N ASN A 62 17.04 -8.58 10.19
CA ASN A 62 16.81 -7.17 9.95
C ASN A 62 15.32 -6.80 9.85
N TYR A 63 14.48 -7.65 9.23
CA TYR A 63 13.08 -7.31 8.97
C TYR A 63 12.08 -7.88 9.99
N LYS A 64 12.41 -9.01 10.65
CA LYS A 64 11.53 -9.63 11.66
C LYS A 64 11.20 -8.67 12.82
N PRO A 65 12.17 -7.94 13.42
CA PRO A 65 11.87 -6.99 14.50
C PRO A 65 11.01 -5.81 14.07
N LEU A 66 11.02 -5.45 12.78
CA LEU A 66 10.21 -4.36 12.21
C LEU A 66 8.78 -4.81 11.87
N GLY A 67 8.47 -6.10 12.07
CA GLY A 67 7.20 -6.72 11.67
C GLY A 67 6.97 -6.65 10.15
N LEU A 68 8.05 -6.68 9.36
CA LEU A 68 7.99 -6.62 7.90
C LEU A 68 8.10 -8.03 7.32
N THR A 69 7.55 -8.23 6.13
CA THR A 69 7.82 -9.44 5.34
C THR A 69 9.07 -9.25 4.49
N ARG A 70 9.70 -10.35 4.07
CA ARG A 70 10.84 -10.34 3.14
C ARG A 70 10.58 -9.48 1.89
N ALA A 71 9.40 -9.61 1.29
CA ALA A 71 9.00 -8.83 0.12
C ALA A 71 8.92 -7.32 0.42
N THR A 72 8.37 -6.95 1.58
CA THR A 72 8.27 -5.54 1.98
C THR A 72 9.65 -4.95 2.27
N PHE A 73 10.53 -5.73 2.89
CA PHE A 73 11.92 -5.34 3.16
C PHE A 73 12.65 -4.99 1.86
N TYR A 74 12.67 -5.87 0.86
CA TYR A 74 13.37 -5.55 -0.40
C TYR A 74 12.72 -4.41 -1.18
N ARG A 75 11.39 -4.29 -1.13
CA ARG A 75 10.71 -3.12 -1.72
C ARG A 75 11.17 -1.82 -1.07
N TYR A 76 11.36 -1.83 0.25
CA TYR A 76 11.84 -0.68 0.99
C TYR A 76 13.34 -0.44 0.77
N ALA A 77 14.16 -1.48 0.64
CA ALA A 77 15.59 -1.35 0.36
C ALA A 77 15.81 -0.61 -0.96
N LYS A 78 15.08 -1.00 -2.01
CA LYS A 78 15.10 -0.29 -3.29
C LYS A 78 14.68 1.18 -3.19
N ILE A 79 13.76 1.51 -2.28
CA ILE A 79 13.37 2.91 -2.04
C ILE A 79 14.50 3.66 -1.34
N LEU A 80 15.17 3.05 -0.36
CA LEU A 80 16.29 3.65 0.38
C LEU A 80 17.51 3.91 -0.51
N ASP A 81 17.77 3.05 -1.49
CA ASP A 81 18.90 3.22 -2.43
C ASP A 81 18.70 4.41 -3.38
N ASN A 82 17.45 4.67 -3.77
CA ASN A 82 17.11 5.70 -4.75
C ASN A 82 16.73 7.06 -4.13
N ASN A 83 16.56 7.14 -2.81
CA ASN A 83 16.07 8.34 -2.13
C ASN A 83 16.91 8.64 -0.89
N THR A 84 17.14 9.92 -0.61
CA THR A 84 17.77 10.41 0.62
C THR A 84 16.78 10.45 1.78
N ASP A 85 17.29 10.53 3.02
CA ASP A 85 16.45 10.58 4.22
C ASP A 85 15.49 11.77 4.25
N GLU A 86 15.92 12.91 3.70
CA GLU A 86 15.11 14.12 3.60
C GLU A 86 13.98 13.98 2.57
N GLU A 87 14.19 13.23 1.48
CA GLU A 87 13.17 12.92 0.49
C GLU A 87 12.13 11.93 1.03
N ILE A 88 12.57 10.93 1.80
CA ILE A 88 11.66 9.94 2.42
C ILE A 88 10.75 10.60 3.46
N LYS A 89 11.26 11.55 4.25
CA LYS A 89 10.41 12.34 5.16
C LYS A 89 9.34 13.14 4.42
N LYS A 90 9.67 13.68 3.23
CA LYS A 90 8.73 14.40 2.37
C LYS A 90 7.68 13.48 1.71
N MET A 91 7.93 12.18 1.59
CA MET A 91 6.95 11.19 1.11
C MET A 91 5.82 10.88 2.11
N SER A 92 5.87 11.48 3.31
CA SER A 92 4.79 11.36 4.28
C SER A 92 3.52 12.00 3.75
N ILE A 93 2.39 11.35 3.96
CA ILE A 93 1.09 11.98 3.71
C ILE A 93 1.01 13.22 4.62
N LYS A 94 1.04 14.41 4.01
CA LYS A 94 0.56 15.63 4.65
C LYS A 94 -0.95 15.42 4.86
N LYS A 95 -1.33 15.24 6.13
CA LYS A 95 -2.74 15.21 6.51
C LYS A 95 -3.38 16.55 6.18
#